data_AF-A0A7W2FW71-F1
#
_entry.id   AF-A0A7W2FW71-F1
#
_cell.length_a   1.000
_cell.length_b   1.000
_cell.length_c   1.000
_cell.angle_alpha   90.00
_cell.angle_beta   90.00
_cell.angle_gamma   90.00
#
_symmetry.space_group_name_H-M   'P 1'
#
loop_
_entity.id
_entity.type
_entity.pdbx_description
1 polymer ?
#
loop_
_entity_poly.entity_id
_entity_poly.type
_entity_poly.pdbx_seq_one_letter_code
_entity_poly.pdbx_strand_id
1 'polypeptide(L)'
;MITKFKNFMRSLGVITINEHIEPFTYNIADYDLKNDLDSEKIVEHKNFLKSVLEDENNRLGFIENKTSQIISQTSIVFSLVGLFVPIIMERFEDSTIYLKISIIILLLITFTFYLLSITNALKNFNVKKFQYPYTNPANVLDFKKRSIVEFNSELVRDYLYSINKSIKINNEKATNLLHAYKAFKYGNFSTGVIVMFVCSMLLFTKKEESFFNIKEPIEIKNLDSLLKNSKPIIIIQKSDTIEKVNNNIASTKNSRK
;
A
#
# COMPACT_ATOMS: atom_id res chain seq x y z
N MET A 1 13.77 -8.36 -25.89
CA MET A 1 13.14 -8.68 -24.59
C MET A 1 13.77 -7.91 -23.44
N ILE A 2 15.10 -7.92 -23.31
CA ILE A 2 15.87 -7.26 -22.23
C ILE A 2 15.60 -5.75 -22.11
N THR A 3 15.54 -5.01 -23.22
CA THR A 3 15.26 -3.56 -23.20
C THR A 3 13.87 -3.22 -22.66
N LYS A 4 12.86 -4.03 -22.98
CA LYS A 4 11.48 -3.86 -22.49
C LYS A 4 11.41 -4.12 -20.98
N PHE A 5 12.09 -5.18 -20.50
CA PHE A 5 12.17 -5.48 -19.07
C PHE A 5 12.90 -4.37 -18.29
N LYS A 6 14.03 -3.86 -18.82
CA LYS A 6 14.75 -2.74 -18.21
C LYS A 6 13.89 -1.48 -18.12
N ASN A 7 13.13 -1.16 -19.17
CA ASN A 7 12.21 -0.02 -19.17
C ASN A 7 11.06 -0.21 -18.18
N PHE A 8 10.54 -1.43 -18.05
CA PHE A 8 9.54 -1.77 -17.04
C PHE A 8 10.08 -1.57 -15.62
N MET A 9 11.26 -2.11 -15.30
CA MET A 9 11.89 -1.96 -13.98
C MET A 9 12.21 -0.50 -13.65
N ARG A 10 12.61 0.30 -14.65
CA ARG A 10 12.74 1.76 -14.53
C ARG A 10 11.40 2.42 -14.21
N SER A 11 10.33 2.01 -14.91
CA SER A 11 9.00 2.59 -14.69
C SER A 11 8.45 2.36 -13.28
N LEU A 12 8.91 1.31 -12.61
CA LEU A 12 8.56 0.97 -11.22
C LEU A 12 9.51 1.57 -10.17
N GLY A 13 10.50 2.37 -10.59
CA GLY A 13 11.43 3.01 -9.67
C GLY A 13 12.46 2.07 -9.04
N VAL A 14 12.67 0.87 -9.63
CA VAL A 14 13.73 -0.06 -9.20
C VAL A 14 15.10 0.45 -9.64
N ILE A 15 15.17 1.08 -10.82
CA ILE A 15 16.38 1.71 -11.34
C ILE A 15 16.17 3.22 -11.26
N THR A 16 16.91 3.90 -10.39
CA THR A 16 16.90 5.37 -10.26
C THR A 16 17.55 6.02 -11.48
N ILE A 17 16.85 7.00 -12.05
CA ILE A 17 17.40 7.91 -13.06
C ILE A 17 17.70 9.21 -12.32
N ASN A 18 18.98 9.51 -12.12
CA ASN A 18 19.41 10.77 -11.53
C ASN A 18 19.58 11.78 -12.67
N GLU A 19 18.50 12.41 -13.10
CA GLU A 19 18.58 13.60 -13.94
C GLU A 19 18.53 14.82 -13.02
N HIS A 20 19.71 15.36 -12.71
CA HIS A 20 19.86 16.60 -11.95
C HIS A 20 19.84 17.79 -12.92
N ILE A 21 18.65 18.13 -13.41
CA ILE A 21 18.46 19.32 -14.24
C ILE A 21 17.64 20.31 -13.41
N GLU A 22 18.20 21.49 -13.16
CA GLU A 22 17.42 22.60 -12.57
C GLU A 22 16.34 23.01 -13.58
N PRO A 23 15.08 23.22 -13.15
CA PRO A 23 13.99 23.50 -14.09
C PRO A 23 14.17 24.83 -14.80
N PHE A 24 14.84 25.81 -14.17
CA PHE A 24 15.11 27.11 -14.76
C PHE A 24 16.57 27.54 -14.59
N THR A 25 17.09 28.23 -15.61
CA THR A 25 18.36 28.96 -15.57
C THR A 25 18.04 30.46 -15.53
N TYR A 26 18.45 31.15 -14.46
CA TYR A 26 18.39 32.60 -14.38
C TYR A 26 19.64 33.12 -13.68
N ASN A 27 20.06 34.33 -14.05
CA ASN A 27 21.15 35.02 -13.38
C ASN A 27 20.54 35.90 -12.27
N ILE A 28 20.85 35.56 -11.02
CA ILE A 28 20.37 36.30 -9.84
C ILE A 28 20.82 37.78 -9.89
N ALA A 29 21.96 38.06 -10.53
CA ALA A 29 22.48 39.41 -10.71
C ALA A 29 21.66 40.25 -11.72
N ASP A 30 20.81 39.63 -12.55
CA ASP A 30 19.94 40.37 -13.49
C ASP A 30 18.86 41.16 -12.73
N TYR A 31 18.60 40.82 -11.47
CA TYR A 31 17.68 41.54 -10.59
C TYR A 31 18.44 42.46 -9.62
N ASP A 32 19.32 43.33 -10.12
CA ASP A 32 20.00 44.39 -9.34
C ASP A 32 19.38 45.76 -9.63
N LEU A 33 18.08 45.88 -9.33
CA LEU A 33 17.35 47.14 -9.47
C LEU A 33 17.67 48.04 -8.27
N LYS A 34 18.59 48.98 -8.49
CA LYS A 34 19.01 50.02 -7.52
C LYS A 34 18.29 51.36 -7.71
N ASN A 35 17.40 51.46 -8.69
CA ASN A 35 16.70 52.71 -9.02
C ASN A 35 15.28 52.71 -8.46
N ASP A 36 14.90 53.78 -7.77
CA ASP A 36 13.55 53.96 -7.19
C ASP A 36 12.42 54.02 -8.24
N LEU A 37 12.75 54.22 -9.52
CA LEU A 37 11.81 54.33 -10.64
C LEU A 37 11.02 53.04 -10.91
N ASP A 38 11.49 51.86 -10.46
CA ASP A 38 10.83 50.56 -10.67
C ASP A 38 10.19 49.97 -9.39
N SER A 39 10.03 50.79 -8.34
CA SER A 39 9.57 50.32 -7.01
C SER A 39 8.24 49.54 -7.06
N GLU A 40 7.26 50.04 -7.82
CA GLU A 40 5.96 49.39 -7.99
C GLU A 40 6.08 48.04 -8.72
N LYS A 41 6.91 48.00 -9.78
CA LYS A 41 7.17 46.77 -10.54
C LYS A 41 7.82 45.69 -9.69
N ILE A 42 8.73 46.07 -8.79
CA ILE A 42 9.39 45.13 -7.87
C ILE A 42 8.38 44.53 -6.88
N VAL A 43 7.42 45.34 -6.40
CA VAL A 43 6.34 44.85 -5.54
C VAL A 43 5.46 43.85 -6.29
N GLU A 44 5.09 44.14 -7.53
CA GLU A 44 4.29 43.23 -8.36
C GLU A 44 5.02 41.92 -8.66
N HIS A 45 6.31 41.98 -9.03
CA HIS A 45 7.14 40.78 -9.20
C HIS A 45 7.20 39.93 -7.92
N LYS A 46 7.40 40.58 -6.77
CA LYS A 46 7.41 39.90 -5.47
C LYS A 46 6.08 39.19 -5.20
N ASN A 47 4.96 39.88 -5.43
CA ASN A 47 3.62 39.31 -5.21
C ASN A 47 3.35 38.12 -6.13
N PHE A 48 3.72 38.24 -7.41
CA PHE A 48 3.64 37.14 -8.37
C PHE A 48 4.50 35.94 -7.95
N LEU A 49 5.76 36.17 -7.56
CA LEU A 49 6.64 35.07 -7.14
C LEU A 49 6.16 34.42 -5.84
N LYS A 50 5.61 35.21 -4.92
CA LYS A 50 4.97 34.69 -3.71
C LYS A 50 3.80 33.76 -4.06
N SER A 51 2.91 34.14 -4.98
CA SER A 51 1.80 33.28 -5.39
C SER A 51 2.29 32.00 -6.07
N VAL A 52 3.33 32.07 -6.90
CA VAL A 52 3.95 30.89 -7.52
C VAL A 52 4.54 29.95 -6.47
N LEU A 53 5.20 30.47 -5.44
CA LEU A 53 5.73 29.67 -4.34
C LEU A 53 4.61 29.03 -3.51
N GLU A 54 3.51 29.74 -3.26
CA GLU A 54 2.32 29.21 -2.59
C GLU A 54 1.68 28.07 -3.38
N ASP A 55 1.53 28.21 -4.70
CA ASP A 55 1.04 27.15 -5.58
C ASP A 55 1.93 25.90 -5.54
N GLU A 56 3.26 26.08 -5.52
CA GLU A 56 4.21 24.97 -5.44
C GLU A 56 4.17 24.28 -4.06
N ASN A 57 3.93 25.03 -2.97
CA ASN A 57 3.69 24.47 -1.64
C ASN A 57 2.36 23.70 -1.57
N ASN A 58 1.31 24.20 -2.23
CA ASN A 58 0.04 23.49 -2.34
C ASN A 58 0.21 22.18 -3.12
N ARG A 59 0.96 22.21 -4.22
CA ARG A 59 1.33 21.02 -4.99
C ARG A 59 2.08 19.99 -4.15
N LEU A 60 3.01 20.42 -3.29
CA LEU A 60 3.67 19.54 -2.34
C LEU A 60 2.67 18.85 -1.41
N GLY A 61 1.73 19.61 -0.84
CA GLY A 61 0.66 19.05 0.00
C GLY A 61 -0.15 17.97 -0.71
N PHE A 62 -0.48 18.17 -1.99
CA PHE A 62 -1.16 17.14 -2.80
C PHE A 62 -0.29 15.89 -3.02
N ILE A 63 1.00 16.05 -3.27
CA ILE A 63 1.94 14.93 -3.48
C ILE A 63 2.07 14.11 -2.20
N GLU A 64 2.26 14.75 -1.05
CA GLU A 64 2.42 14.07 0.24
C GLU A 64 1.13 13.38 0.66
N ASN A 65 -0.03 14.02 0.50
CA ASN A 65 -1.33 13.41 0.77
C ASN A 65 -1.56 12.16 -0.08
N LYS A 66 -1.34 12.24 -1.40
CA LYS A 66 -1.47 11.06 -2.29
C LYS A 66 -0.46 9.96 -1.96
N THR A 67 0.76 10.33 -1.54
CA THR A 67 1.77 9.36 -1.10
C THR A 67 1.30 8.62 0.16
N SER A 68 0.82 9.34 1.17
CA SER A 68 0.25 8.75 2.41
C SER A 68 -0.95 7.87 2.13
N GLN A 69 -1.83 8.26 1.20
CA GLN A 69 -2.96 7.44 0.76
C GLN A 69 -2.50 6.12 0.13
N ILE A 70 -1.49 6.14 -0.74
CA ILE A 70 -0.94 4.91 -1.32
C ILE A 70 -0.37 3.99 -0.24
N ILE A 71 0.37 4.53 0.73
CA ILE A 71 0.89 3.72 1.85
C ILE A 71 -0.26 3.07 2.62
N SER A 72 -1.25 3.87 3.05
CA SER A 72 -2.41 3.40 3.81
C SER A 72 -3.21 2.35 3.05
N GLN A 73 -3.55 2.61 1.79
CA GLN A 73 -4.30 1.68 0.95
C GLN A 73 -3.52 0.39 0.68
N THR A 74 -2.20 0.50 0.46
CA THR A 74 -1.34 -0.68 0.28
C THR A 74 -1.34 -1.54 1.54
N SER A 75 -1.23 -0.94 2.73
CA SER A 75 -1.29 -1.69 4.00
C SER A 75 -2.63 -2.40 4.19
N ILE A 76 -3.75 -1.76 3.86
CA ILE A 76 -5.09 -2.38 3.96
C ILE A 76 -5.17 -3.61 3.03
N VAL A 77 -4.78 -3.46 1.77
CA VAL A 77 -4.84 -4.56 0.79
C VAL A 77 -3.89 -5.69 1.19
N PHE A 78 -2.69 -5.35 1.68
CA PHE A 78 -1.73 -6.33 2.18
C PHE A 78 -2.31 -7.14 3.34
N SER A 79 -2.95 -6.50 4.32
CA SER A 79 -3.61 -7.18 5.44
C SER A 79 -4.77 -8.07 4.98
N LEU A 80 -5.59 -7.60 4.04
CA LEU A 80 -6.68 -8.40 3.47
C LEU A 80 -6.15 -9.64 2.75
N VAL A 81 -5.14 -9.49 1.90
CA VAL A 81 -4.50 -10.64 1.23
C VAL A 81 -3.93 -11.62 2.26
N GLY A 82 -3.26 -11.12 3.31
CA GLY A 82 -2.75 -11.94 4.40
C GLY A 82 -3.82 -12.76 5.13
N LEU A 83 -5.01 -12.18 5.33
CA LEU A 83 -6.16 -12.87 5.93
C LEU A 83 -6.66 -14.04 5.06
N PHE A 84 -6.59 -13.91 3.73
CA PHE A 84 -7.03 -14.97 2.82
C PHE A 84 -6.01 -16.08 2.62
N VAL A 85 -4.73 -15.87 3.00
CA VAL A 85 -3.67 -16.89 2.81
C VAL A 85 -4.02 -18.23 3.49
N PRO A 86 -4.43 -18.30 4.77
CA PRO A 86 -4.79 -19.57 5.41
C PRO A 86 -5.96 -20.28 4.70
N ILE A 87 -7.01 -19.53 4.34
CA ILE A 87 -8.21 -20.05 3.65
C ILE A 87 -7.83 -20.64 2.30
N ILE A 88 -6.95 -19.96 1.57
CA ILE A 88 -6.37 -20.46 0.31
C ILE A 88 -5.62 -21.77 0.62
N MET A 89 -4.68 -21.77 1.57
CA MET A 89 -3.85 -22.96 1.86
C MET A 89 -4.68 -24.19 2.25
N GLU A 90 -5.70 -24.04 3.11
CA GLU A 90 -6.60 -25.14 3.48
C GLU A 90 -7.39 -25.67 2.28
N ARG A 91 -7.88 -24.81 1.39
CA ARG A 91 -8.64 -25.26 0.21
C ARG A 91 -7.80 -25.87 -0.88
N PHE A 92 -6.53 -25.50 -0.96
CA PHE A 92 -5.63 -26.07 -1.95
C PHE A 92 -4.88 -27.30 -1.42
N GLU A 93 -5.13 -27.77 -0.20
CA GLU A 93 -4.44 -28.94 0.37
C GLU A 93 -4.59 -30.20 -0.50
N ASP A 94 -5.79 -30.45 -1.03
CA ASP A 94 -6.06 -31.61 -1.90
C ASP A 94 -5.78 -31.35 -3.40
N SER A 95 -5.34 -30.13 -3.75
CA SER A 95 -5.06 -29.76 -5.14
C SER A 95 -3.69 -30.27 -5.62
N THR A 96 -3.54 -30.37 -6.94
CA THR A 96 -2.27 -30.79 -7.55
C THR A 96 -1.11 -29.85 -7.18
N ILE A 97 0.09 -30.42 -7.00
CA ILE A 97 1.28 -29.67 -6.56
C ILE A 97 1.61 -28.49 -7.49
N TYR A 98 1.37 -28.62 -8.79
CA TYR A 98 1.61 -27.56 -9.77
C TYR A 98 0.73 -26.32 -9.52
N LEU A 99 -0.54 -26.51 -9.15
CA LEU A 99 -1.44 -25.41 -8.82
C LEU A 99 -1.00 -24.70 -7.54
N LYS A 100 -0.60 -25.45 -6.50
CA LYS A 100 -0.06 -24.89 -5.25
C LYS A 100 1.13 -23.98 -5.53
N ILE A 101 2.11 -24.48 -6.29
CA ILE A 101 3.32 -23.72 -6.66
C ILE A 101 2.95 -22.46 -7.44
N SER A 102 2.02 -22.56 -8.40
CA SER A 102 1.57 -21.41 -9.20
C SER A 102 0.95 -20.30 -8.34
N ILE A 103 0.08 -20.66 -7.38
CA ILE A 103 -0.55 -19.71 -6.45
C ILE A 103 0.50 -19.03 -5.58
N ILE A 104 1.44 -19.80 -5.01
CA ILE A 104 2.51 -19.26 -4.16
C ILE A 104 3.36 -18.26 -4.96
N ILE A 105 3.74 -18.59 -6.19
CA ILE A 105 4.51 -17.67 -7.06
C ILE A 105 3.72 -16.40 -7.33
N LEU A 106 2.42 -16.51 -7.66
CA LEU A 106 1.57 -15.34 -7.94
C LEU A 106 1.41 -14.44 -6.70
N LEU A 107 1.32 -15.04 -5.52
CA LEU A 107 1.24 -14.36 -4.24
C LEU A 107 2.55 -13.62 -3.89
N LEU A 108 3.70 -14.26 -4.13
CA LEU A 108 5.02 -13.63 -3.97
C LEU A 108 5.22 -12.45 -4.93
N ILE A 109 4.80 -12.60 -6.19
CA ILE A 109 4.84 -11.50 -7.18
C ILE A 109 3.97 -10.32 -6.69
N THR A 110 2.76 -10.62 -6.22
CA THR A 110 1.82 -9.61 -5.69
C THR A 110 2.43 -8.87 -4.50
N PHE A 111 3.01 -9.59 -3.54
CA PHE A 111 3.69 -8.98 -2.40
C PHE A 111 4.89 -8.13 -2.80
N THR A 112 5.66 -8.57 -3.81
CA THR A 112 6.80 -7.79 -4.32
C THR A 112 6.34 -6.43 -4.85
N PHE A 113 5.21 -6.37 -5.58
CA PHE A 113 4.65 -5.11 -6.05
C PHE A 113 4.19 -4.19 -4.91
N TYR A 114 3.56 -4.73 -3.87
CA TYR A 114 3.14 -3.93 -2.71
C TYR A 114 4.33 -3.42 -1.90
N LEU A 115 5.36 -4.25 -1.68
CA LEU A 115 6.60 -3.80 -1.05
C LEU A 115 7.26 -2.69 -1.86
N LEU A 116 7.33 -2.85 -3.19
CA LEU A 116 7.90 -1.83 -4.07
C LEU A 116 7.10 -0.53 -4.06
N SER A 117 5.77 -0.60 -3.96
CA SER A 117 4.90 0.56 -3.77
C SER A 117 5.26 1.32 -2.50
N ILE A 118 5.31 0.62 -1.35
CA ILE A 118 5.65 1.21 -0.05
C ILE A 118 7.07 1.77 -0.07
N THR A 119 8.06 1.02 -0.55
CA THR A 119 9.46 1.49 -0.60
C THR A 119 9.60 2.76 -1.42
N ASN A 120 8.95 2.87 -2.57
CA ASN A 120 8.99 4.10 -3.36
C ASN A 120 8.25 5.26 -2.69
N ALA A 121 7.12 5.00 -2.03
CA ALA A 121 6.38 6.02 -1.30
C ALA A 121 7.18 6.56 -0.10
N LEU A 122 7.84 5.67 0.66
CA LEU A 122 8.65 6.04 1.82
C LEU A 122 9.85 6.93 1.47
N LYS A 123 10.36 6.88 0.23
CA LYS A 123 11.42 7.80 -0.22
C LYS A 123 11.01 9.26 -0.01
N ASN A 124 9.73 9.61 -0.21
CA ASN A 124 9.22 11.00 -0.09
C ASN A 124 9.28 11.58 1.32
N PHE A 125 9.38 10.74 2.35
CA PHE A 125 9.43 11.15 3.76
C PHE A 125 10.87 11.22 4.30
N ASN A 126 11.89 11.08 3.45
CA ASN A 126 13.27 11.28 3.85
C ASN A 126 13.60 12.77 4.00
N VAL A 127 13.38 13.31 5.19
CA VAL A 127 13.63 14.72 5.54
C VAL A 127 15.08 15.13 5.31
N LYS A 128 16.05 14.22 5.50
CA LYS A 128 17.47 14.52 5.27
C LYS A 128 17.78 14.75 3.79
N LYS A 129 17.04 14.09 2.90
CA LYS A 129 17.22 14.20 1.44
C LYS A 129 16.54 15.45 0.88
N PHE A 130 15.34 15.76 1.36
CA PHE A 130 14.51 16.83 0.82
C PHE A 130 14.54 18.07 1.72
N GLN A 131 15.57 18.89 1.53
CA GLN A 131 15.73 20.16 2.23
C GLN A 131 15.15 21.30 1.40
N TYR A 132 13.97 21.76 1.79
CA TYR A 132 13.31 22.91 1.17
C TYR A 132 14.00 24.21 1.59
N PRO A 133 14.28 25.11 0.64
CA PRO A 133 14.74 26.45 0.97
C PRO A 133 13.61 27.28 1.58
N TYR A 134 13.99 28.21 2.44
CA TYR A 134 13.10 29.22 3.00
C TYR A 134 13.78 30.57 2.93
N THR A 135 13.00 31.64 2.75
CA THR A 135 13.46 33.02 2.95
C THR A 135 14.01 33.17 4.37
N ASN A 136 15.17 33.80 4.52
CA ASN A 136 15.79 33.98 5.83
C ASN A 136 14.97 34.98 6.68
N PRO A 137 14.38 34.56 7.82
CA PRO A 137 13.61 35.47 8.67
C PRO A 137 14.45 36.63 9.23
N ALA A 138 15.76 36.45 9.36
CA ALA A 138 16.68 37.51 9.80
C ALA A 138 16.74 38.69 8.84
N ASN A 139 16.35 38.51 7.56
CA ASN A 139 16.30 39.60 6.58
C ASN A 139 15.44 40.78 7.07
N VAL A 140 14.41 40.55 7.88
CA VAL A 140 13.60 41.64 8.48
C VAL A 140 14.43 42.52 9.41
N LEU A 141 15.38 41.94 10.15
CA LEU A 141 16.26 42.65 11.07
C LEU A 141 17.46 43.26 10.35
N ASP A 142 18.04 42.52 9.41
CA ASP A 142 19.25 42.89 8.67
C ASP A 142 18.99 44.06 7.71
N PHE A 143 17.78 44.15 7.15
CA PHE A 143 17.38 45.17 6.19
C PHE A 143 16.57 46.32 6.82
N LYS A 144 16.43 46.38 8.15
CA LYS A 144 15.62 47.41 8.84
C LYS A 144 16.00 48.87 8.52
N LYS A 145 17.26 49.11 8.12
CA LYS A 145 17.81 50.44 7.77
C LYS A 145 17.93 50.65 6.25
N ARG A 146 17.65 49.61 5.45
CA ARG A 146 17.74 49.64 3.99
C ARG A 146 16.45 50.19 3.39
N SER A 147 16.49 50.59 2.12
CA SER A 147 15.28 51.07 1.46
C SER A 147 14.28 49.94 1.25
N ILE A 148 12.99 50.28 1.13
CA ILE A 148 11.92 49.32 0.81
C ILE A 148 12.20 48.62 -0.53
N VAL A 149 12.78 49.35 -1.48
CA VAL A 149 13.18 48.83 -2.79
C VAL A 149 14.25 47.76 -2.64
N GLU A 150 15.31 48.03 -1.87
CA GLU A 150 16.37 47.05 -1.59
C GLU A 150 15.84 45.80 -0.89
N PHE A 151 14.95 45.97 0.09
CA PHE A 151 14.33 44.84 0.78
C PHE A 151 13.48 43.98 -0.15
N ASN A 152 12.60 44.58 -0.95
CA ASN A 152 11.76 43.83 -1.88
C ASN A 152 12.59 43.16 -2.99
N SER A 153 13.67 43.79 -3.45
CA SER A 153 14.59 43.19 -4.42
C SER A 153 15.28 41.94 -3.87
N GLU A 154 15.69 41.95 -2.60
CA GLU A 154 16.23 40.75 -1.95
C GLU A 154 15.19 39.64 -1.84
N LEU A 155 13.95 39.97 -1.46
CA LEU A 155 12.86 38.99 -1.40
C LEU A 155 12.56 38.35 -2.76
N VAL A 156 12.61 39.12 -3.84
CA VAL A 156 12.46 38.59 -5.20
C VAL A 156 13.55 37.57 -5.53
N ARG A 157 14.81 37.87 -5.19
CA ARG A 157 15.94 36.94 -5.39
C ARG A 157 15.76 35.66 -4.57
N ASP A 158 15.36 35.79 -3.31
CA ASP A 158 15.08 34.65 -2.42
C ASP A 158 13.95 33.78 -2.96
N TYR A 159 12.88 34.39 -3.48
CA TYR A 159 11.77 33.65 -4.07
C TYR A 159 12.17 32.93 -5.36
N LEU A 160 12.91 33.57 -6.26
CA LEU A 160 13.43 32.92 -7.46
C LEU A 160 14.25 31.67 -7.09
N TYR A 161 15.19 31.81 -6.14
CA TYR A 161 15.96 30.69 -5.60
C TYR A 161 15.07 29.59 -5.01
N SER A 162 14.10 29.97 -4.18
CA SER A 162 13.25 29.02 -3.48
C SER A 162 12.35 28.25 -4.43
N ILE A 163 11.74 28.92 -5.41
CA ILE A 163 10.85 28.31 -6.40
C ILE A 163 11.61 27.27 -7.23
N ASN A 164 12.78 27.62 -7.77
CA ASN A 164 13.54 26.73 -8.66
C ASN A 164 13.89 25.41 -7.95
N LYS A 165 14.40 25.53 -6.72
CA LYS A 165 14.80 24.38 -5.90
C LYS A 165 13.59 23.60 -5.37
N SER A 166 12.50 24.26 -5.00
CA SER A 166 11.25 23.60 -4.58
C SER A 166 10.63 22.79 -5.72
N ILE A 167 10.57 23.34 -6.94
CA ILE A 167 10.06 22.61 -8.12
C ILE A 167 10.90 21.36 -8.38
N LYS A 168 12.23 21.47 -8.31
CA LYS A 168 13.13 20.32 -8.48
C LYS A 168 12.84 19.22 -7.44
N ILE A 169 12.76 19.59 -6.17
CA ILE A 169 12.47 18.65 -5.09
C ILE A 169 11.09 18.01 -5.30
N ASN A 170 10.07 18.81 -5.63
CA ASN A 170 8.70 18.33 -5.83
C ASN A 170 8.57 17.45 -7.08
N ASN A 171 9.35 17.70 -8.14
CA ASN A 171 9.45 16.82 -9.30
C ASN A 171 10.01 15.45 -8.91
N GLU A 172 11.04 15.42 -8.06
CA GLU A 172 11.60 14.17 -7.55
C GLU A 172 10.57 13.41 -6.68
N LYS A 173 9.90 14.11 -5.76
CA LYS A 173 8.84 13.50 -4.95
C LYS A 173 7.66 13.00 -5.79
N ALA A 174 7.27 13.75 -6.83
CA ALA A 174 6.22 13.35 -7.76
C ALA A 174 6.64 12.11 -8.58
N THR A 175 7.91 12.00 -8.93
CA THR A 175 8.45 10.82 -9.64
C THR A 175 8.41 9.57 -8.76
N ASN A 176 8.81 9.68 -7.50
CA ASN A 176 8.65 8.60 -6.52
C ASN A 176 7.18 8.20 -6.32
N LEU A 177 6.28 9.17 -6.24
CA LEU A 177 4.83 8.93 -6.15
C LEU A 177 4.32 8.17 -7.38
N LEU A 178 4.76 8.55 -8.58
CA LEU A 178 4.40 7.86 -9.82
C LEU A 178 4.89 6.42 -9.85
N HIS A 179 6.12 6.17 -9.39
CA HIS A 179 6.66 4.81 -9.26
C HIS A 179 5.87 3.97 -8.26
N ALA A 180 5.54 4.55 -7.09
CA ALA A 180 4.72 3.89 -6.08
C ALA A 180 3.33 3.54 -6.64
N TYR A 181 2.66 4.49 -7.30
CA TYR A 181 1.36 4.29 -7.92
C TYR A 181 1.37 3.18 -8.98
N LYS A 182 2.40 3.14 -9.84
CA LYS A 182 2.53 2.09 -10.86
C LYS A 182 2.69 0.71 -10.20
N ALA A 183 3.56 0.59 -9.20
CA ALA A 183 3.74 -0.66 -8.46
C ALA A 183 2.43 -1.08 -7.76
N PHE A 184 1.74 -0.16 -7.10
CA PHE A 184 0.43 -0.40 -6.49
C PHE A 184 -0.62 -0.90 -7.50
N LYS A 185 -0.67 -0.28 -8.68
CA LYS A 185 -1.57 -0.69 -9.77
C LYS A 185 -1.32 -2.14 -10.20
N TYR A 186 -0.06 -2.54 -10.38
CA TYR A 186 0.28 -3.92 -10.74
C TYR A 186 0.02 -4.90 -9.59
N GLY A 187 0.22 -4.48 -8.34
CA GLY A 187 -0.17 -5.23 -7.15
C GLY A 187 -1.67 -5.53 -7.15
N ASN A 188 -2.51 -4.49 -7.28
CA ASN A 188 -3.98 -4.64 -7.32
C ASN A 188 -4.45 -5.52 -8.49
N PHE A 189 -3.85 -5.36 -9.66
CA PHE A 189 -4.16 -6.20 -10.81
C PHE A 189 -3.86 -7.68 -10.50
N SER A 190 -2.69 -7.96 -9.92
CA SER A 190 -2.28 -9.32 -9.56
C SER A 190 -3.18 -9.91 -8.47
N THR A 191 -3.56 -9.11 -7.46
CA THR A 191 -4.57 -9.48 -6.46
C THR A 191 -5.92 -9.83 -7.10
N GLY A 192 -6.39 -9.02 -8.07
CA GLY A 192 -7.63 -9.31 -8.80
C GLY A 192 -7.58 -10.65 -9.54
N VAL A 193 -6.43 -10.98 -10.15
CA VAL A 193 -6.21 -12.28 -10.80
C VAL A 193 -6.24 -13.42 -9.76
N ILE A 194 -5.58 -13.27 -8.61
CA ILE A 194 -5.63 -14.26 -7.52
C ILE A 194 -7.08 -14.48 -7.07
N VAL A 195 -7.83 -13.40 -6.82
CA VAL A 195 -9.22 -13.50 -6.35
C VAL A 195 -10.10 -14.21 -7.38
N MET A 196 -10.04 -13.82 -8.66
CA MET A 196 -10.80 -14.51 -9.72
C MET A 196 -10.44 -15.99 -9.82
N PHE A 197 -9.15 -16.32 -9.71
CA PHE A 197 -8.69 -17.70 -9.74
C PHE A 197 -9.21 -18.50 -8.55
N VAL A 198 -9.13 -17.97 -7.33
CA VAL A 198 -9.65 -18.59 -6.10
C VAL A 198 -11.16 -18.78 -6.19
N CYS A 199 -11.91 -17.75 -6.59
CA CYS A 199 -13.36 -17.84 -6.76
C CYS A 199 -13.76 -18.89 -7.80
N SER A 200 -13.05 -18.97 -8.93
CA SER A 200 -13.31 -20.00 -9.94
C SER A 200 -13.10 -21.39 -9.36
N MET A 201 -11.98 -21.62 -8.67
CA MET A 201 -11.72 -22.91 -8.03
C MET A 201 -12.76 -23.27 -6.96
N LEU A 202 -13.18 -22.30 -6.13
CA LEU A 202 -14.22 -22.54 -5.13
C LEU A 202 -15.57 -23.00 -5.74
N LEU A 203 -15.90 -22.57 -6.95
CA LEU A 203 -17.12 -22.98 -7.64
C LEU A 203 -17.01 -24.35 -8.32
N PHE A 204 -15.80 -24.74 -8.77
CA PHE A 204 -15.60 -25.97 -9.54
C PHE A 204 -15.00 -27.14 -8.74
N THR A 205 -14.42 -26.90 -7.57
CA THR A 205 -13.92 -27.95 -6.68
C THR A 205 -15.09 -28.61 -5.94
N LYS A 206 -15.48 -29.80 -6.38
CA LYS A 206 -16.40 -30.66 -5.63
C LYS A 206 -15.68 -31.15 -4.37
N LYS A 207 -16.34 -31.01 -3.21
CA LYS A 207 -15.88 -31.64 -1.97
C LYS A 207 -16.02 -33.15 -2.17
N GLU A 208 -14.90 -33.88 -2.29
CA GLU A 208 -14.96 -35.33 -2.13
C GLU A 208 -15.36 -35.59 -0.68
N GLU A 209 -16.58 -36.08 -0.47
CA GLU A 209 -16.90 -36.75 0.78
C GLU A 209 -15.98 -37.96 0.82
N SER A 210 -15.04 -37.97 1.77
CA SER A 210 -14.23 -39.14 2.04
C SER A 210 -15.18 -40.25 2.49
N PHE A 211 -15.63 -41.06 1.53
CA PHE A 211 -16.28 -42.31 1.85
C PHE A 211 -15.26 -43.12 2.64
N PHE A 212 -15.48 -43.23 3.95
CA PHE A 212 -14.79 -44.17 4.82
C PHE A 212 -15.10 -45.57 4.31
N ASN A 213 -14.31 -46.03 3.34
CA ASN A 213 -14.40 -47.37 2.83
C ASN A 213 -13.67 -48.27 3.82
N ILE A 214 -14.41 -48.79 4.81
CA ILE A 214 -13.91 -49.78 5.76
C ILE A 214 -13.55 -51.02 4.94
N LYS A 215 -12.27 -51.12 4.55
CA LYS A 215 -11.72 -52.35 3.99
C LYS A 215 -11.77 -53.40 5.09
N GLU A 216 -12.54 -54.45 4.83
CA GLU A 216 -12.73 -55.61 5.71
C GLU A 216 -13.42 -55.26 7.05
N PRO A 217 -14.76 -55.09 7.06
CA PRO A 217 -15.47 -55.08 8.33
C PRO A 217 -15.17 -56.41 9.06
N ILE A 218 -14.52 -56.33 10.22
CA ILE A 218 -14.35 -57.48 11.10
C ILE A 218 -15.74 -57.83 11.63
N GLU A 219 -16.35 -58.85 11.03
CA GLU A 219 -17.61 -59.40 11.51
C GLU A 219 -17.34 -60.16 12.81
N ILE A 220 -17.65 -59.54 13.96
CA ILE A 220 -17.56 -60.22 15.26
C ILE A 220 -18.74 -61.18 15.36
N LYS A 221 -18.53 -62.43 14.93
CA LYS A 221 -19.50 -63.51 15.17
C LYS A 221 -19.68 -63.69 16.68
N ASN A 222 -20.94 -63.88 17.11
CA ASN A 222 -21.33 -64.05 18.51
C ASN A 222 -21.18 -62.80 19.42
N LEU A 223 -21.23 -61.60 18.86
CA LEU A 223 -21.26 -60.35 19.63
C LEU A 223 -22.42 -60.33 20.65
N ASP A 224 -23.58 -60.85 20.27
CA ASP A 224 -24.77 -60.93 21.14
C ASP A 224 -24.57 -61.87 22.35
N SER A 225 -23.81 -62.95 22.20
CA SER A 225 -23.51 -63.84 23.34
C SER A 225 -22.42 -63.29 24.25
N LEU A 226 -21.50 -62.48 23.70
CA LEU A 226 -20.48 -61.77 24.48
C LEU A 226 -21.09 -60.62 25.30
N LEU A 227 -22.03 -59.87 24.73
CA LEU A 227 -22.80 -58.82 25.42
C LEU A 227 -23.72 -59.36 26.51
N LYS A 228 -24.21 -60.61 26.37
CA LYS A 228 -25.07 -61.24 27.39
C LYS A 228 -24.32 -61.66 28.66
N ASN A 229 -23.02 -61.96 28.54
CA ASN A 229 -22.19 -62.47 29.64
C ASN A 229 -21.23 -61.46 30.24
N SER A 230 -21.06 -60.29 29.62
CA SER A 230 -20.22 -59.22 30.14
C SER A 230 -21.07 -58.03 30.57
N LYS A 231 -20.92 -57.58 31.83
CA LYS A 231 -21.48 -56.30 32.27
C LYS A 231 -20.97 -55.22 31.31
N PRO A 232 -21.84 -54.35 30.77
CA PRO A 232 -21.44 -53.42 29.71
C PRO A 232 -20.35 -52.49 30.23
N ILE A 233 -19.15 -52.59 29.66
CA ILE A 233 -18.15 -51.54 29.79
C ILE A 233 -18.58 -50.45 28.82
N ILE A 234 -19.27 -49.44 29.34
CA ILE A 234 -19.56 -48.22 28.60
C ILE A 234 -18.22 -47.47 28.47
N ILE A 235 -17.53 -47.65 27.34
CA ILE A 235 -16.47 -46.73 26.96
C ILE A 235 -17.16 -45.49 26.41
N ILE A 236 -17.39 -44.51 27.29
CA ILE A 236 -17.77 -43.16 26.86
C ILE A 236 -16.55 -42.58 26.16
N GLN A 237 -16.51 -42.63 24.83
CA GLN A 237 -15.67 -41.71 24.07
C GLN A 237 -16.21 -40.31 24.36
N LYS A 238 -15.45 -39.57 25.16
CA LYS A 238 -15.68 -38.15 25.40
C LYS A 238 -15.33 -37.39 24.11
N SER A 239 -16.25 -37.39 23.16
CA SER A 239 -16.29 -36.39 22.10
C SER A 239 -17.26 -35.30 22.54
N ASP A 240 -16.68 -34.13 22.81
CA ASP A 240 -17.41 -32.94 23.20
C ASP A 240 -18.43 -32.56 22.12
N THR A 241 -19.67 -33.01 22.32
CA THR A 241 -20.89 -32.43 21.74
C THR A 241 -21.81 -32.04 22.88
N ILE A 242 -21.33 -31.07 23.68
CA ILE A 242 -22.20 -30.18 24.46
C ILE A 242 -22.88 -29.25 23.45
N GLU A 243 -23.90 -29.72 22.74
CA GLU A 243 -24.94 -28.90 22.06
C GLU A 243 -25.84 -29.81 21.22
N LYS A 244 -26.75 -30.57 21.85
CA LYS A 244 -28.01 -31.04 21.21
C LYS A 244 -28.98 -31.80 22.12
N VAL A 245 -28.94 -31.62 23.45
CA VAL A 245 -29.91 -32.28 24.35
C VAL A 245 -30.94 -31.32 24.98
N ASN A 246 -30.75 -30.00 24.90
CA ASN A 246 -31.71 -29.07 25.53
C ASN A 246 -32.99 -28.75 24.73
N ASN A 247 -33.11 -29.17 23.47
CA ASN A 247 -34.29 -28.83 22.64
C ASN A 247 -35.37 -29.94 22.54
N ASN A 248 -35.15 -31.14 23.10
CA ASN A 248 -36.14 -32.23 23.02
C ASN A 248 -36.89 -32.52 24.33
N ILE A 249 -36.61 -31.78 25.42
CA ILE A 249 -37.31 -31.96 26.72
C ILE A 249 -38.45 -30.93 26.90
N ALA A 250 -38.56 -29.92 26.05
CA ALA A 250 -39.60 -28.90 26.16
C ALA A 250 -40.92 -29.23 25.43
N SER A 251 -40.98 -30.24 24.54
CA SER A 251 -42.17 -30.52 23.71
C SER A 251 -43.04 -31.69 24.18
N THR A 252 -42.64 -32.46 25.21
CA THR A 252 -43.37 -33.67 25.66
C THR A 252 -44.08 -33.53 27.01
N LYS A 253 -44.12 -32.33 27.61
CA LYS A 253 -44.80 -32.11 28.91
C LYS A 253 -46.21 -31.51 28.86
N ASN A 254 -46.82 -31.30 27.70
CA ASN A 254 -48.15 -30.65 27.58
C ASN A 254 -49.26 -31.47 26.88
N SER A 255 -49.19 -32.80 26.91
CA SER A 255 -50.22 -33.65 26.24
C SER A 255 -50.74 -34.83 27.10
N ARG A 256 -50.75 -34.72 28.43
CA ARG A 256 -51.55 -35.61 29.30
C ARG A 256 -52.04 -34.89 30.54
N LYS A 257 -53.16 -34.19 30.40
CA LYS A 257 -54.27 -34.13 31.36
C LYS A 257 -55.54 -33.82 30.60
#